data_AF-A0A934Q2S9-F1
#
_entry.id   AF-A0A934Q2S9-F1
#
_cell.length_a   1.000
_cell.length_b   1.000
_cell.length_c   1.000
_cell.angle_alpha   90.00
_cell.angle_beta   90.00
_cell.angle_gamma   90.00
#
_symmetry.space_group_name_H-M   'P 1'
#
loop_
_entity.id
_entity.type
_entity.pdbx_description
1 polymer ?
#
loop_
_entity_poly.entity_id
_entity_poly.type
_entity_poly.pdbx_seq_one_letter_code
_entity_poly.pdbx_strand_id
1 'polypeptide(L)'
;MHSPRAHGASFPDTMPSDLDLDVEAERVVGPLHGYHVACYSVPADEGFFAYAKVYTEPLSCVWNTPSPVAKYAAGPFATGDLAIEAVVQKCDLDLRQRVSKANRLMRWLARAGRGPARS
;
A
#
# COMPACT_ATOMS: atom_id res chain seq x y z
N MET A 1 -14.93 -20.45 -26.37
CA MET A 1 -13.79 -19.61 -25.91
C MET A 1 -14.32 -18.55 -24.95
N HIS A 2 -14.19 -18.79 -23.65
CA HIS A 2 -14.56 -17.82 -22.62
C HIS A 2 -13.35 -17.60 -21.69
N SER A 3 -12.87 -16.36 -21.66
CA SER A 3 -11.87 -15.90 -20.68
C SER A 3 -12.46 -15.95 -19.27
N PRO A 4 -11.76 -16.50 -18.27
CA PRO A 4 -12.16 -16.29 -16.89
C PRO A 4 -11.80 -14.86 -16.49
N ARG A 5 -12.82 -14.09 -16.10
CA ARG A 5 -12.67 -12.80 -15.43
C ARG A 5 -11.80 -13.01 -14.20
N ALA A 6 -10.74 -12.21 -14.08
CA ALA A 6 -9.97 -12.10 -12.85
C ALA A 6 -10.90 -11.69 -11.70
N HIS A 7 -11.23 -12.65 -10.83
CA HIS A 7 -11.83 -12.34 -9.55
C HIS A 7 -10.82 -11.53 -8.75
N GLY A 8 -11.09 -10.24 -8.58
CA GLY A 8 -10.39 -9.40 -7.63
C GLY A 8 -10.51 -10.07 -6.27
N ALA A 9 -9.37 -10.53 -5.74
CA ALA A 9 -9.31 -11.15 -4.43
C ALA A 9 -9.96 -10.20 -3.41
N SER A 10 -11.09 -10.62 -2.83
CA SER A 10 -11.71 -9.90 -1.75
C SER A 10 -10.88 -10.17 -0.51
N PHE A 11 -9.98 -9.25 -0.20
CA PHE A 11 -9.16 -9.34 1.01
C PHE A 11 -10.01 -8.91 2.21
N PRO A 12 -10.24 -9.79 3.20
CA PRO A 12 -11.08 -9.50 4.35
C PRO A 12 -10.54 -8.33 5.19
N ASP A 13 -11.47 -7.58 5.79
CA ASP A 13 -11.24 -6.32 6.52
C ASP A 13 -10.66 -6.53 7.94
N THR A 14 -10.77 -7.75 8.47
CA THR A 14 -10.11 -8.25 9.68
C THR A 14 -9.41 -9.57 9.36
N MET A 15 -8.37 -9.93 10.11
CA MET A 15 -7.82 -11.29 10.03
C MET A 15 -8.97 -12.26 10.31
N PRO A 16 -9.36 -13.14 9.35
CA PRO A 16 -10.39 -14.13 9.60
C PRO A 16 -9.93 -14.98 10.77
N SER A 17 -10.81 -15.18 11.77
CA SER A 17 -10.56 -16.03 12.94
C SER A 17 -10.09 -17.45 12.58
N ASP A 18 -10.37 -17.85 11.33
CA ASP A 18 -10.14 -19.19 10.78
C ASP A 18 -8.88 -19.28 9.89
N LEU A 19 -8.15 -18.18 9.69
CA LEU A 19 -6.81 -18.22 9.11
C LEU A 19 -5.79 -18.08 10.24
N ASP A 20 -5.17 -19.18 10.63
CA ASP A 20 -3.90 -19.18 11.36
C ASP A 20 -2.81 -18.61 10.42
N LEU A 21 -2.86 -17.29 10.20
CA LEU A 21 -1.77 -16.55 9.59
C LEU A 21 -0.64 -16.52 10.60
N ASP A 22 0.36 -17.35 10.38
CA ASP A 22 1.62 -17.29 11.12
C ASP A 22 2.30 -15.97 10.74
N VAL A 23 2.17 -14.94 11.58
CA VAL A 23 2.77 -13.63 11.34
C VAL A 23 4.11 -13.61 12.04
N GLU A 24 5.19 -13.54 11.25
CA GLU A 24 6.54 -13.50 11.83
C GLU A 24 6.91 -12.09 12.30
N ALA A 25 6.58 -11.07 11.50
CA ALA A 25 6.89 -9.67 11.80
C ALA A 25 5.76 -8.74 11.35
N GLU A 26 5.50 -7.71 12.16
CA GLU A 26 4.52 -6.65 11.88
C GLU A 26 5.08 -5.25 12.18
N ARG A 27 4.64 -4.24 11.42
CA ARG A 27 5.09 -2.85 11.59
C ARG A 27 4.08 -1.84 11.08
N VAL A 28 3.79 -0.80 11.86
CA VAL A 28 3.16 0.44 11.37
C VAL A 28 4.27 1.42 10.98
N VAL A 29 4.21 1.95 9.76
CA VAL A 29 5.21 2.86 9.18
C VAL A 29 4.54 4.14 8.70
N GLY A 30 5.13 5.29 9.01
CA GLY A 30 4.75 6.57 8.42
C GLY A 30 4.80 7.75 9.40
N PRO A 31 4.40 8.95 8.93
CA PRO A 31 3.85 9.20 7.59
C PRO A 31 4.89 9.08 6.45
N LEU A 32 4.55 8.34 5.40
CA LEU A 32 5.27 8.29 4.11
C LEU A 32 4.48 9.09 3.08
N HIS A 33 5.02 10.23 2.65
CA HIS A 33 4.34 11.10 1.67
C HIS A 33 2.90 11.48 2.02
N GLY A 34 2.59 11.59 3.32
CA GLY A 34 1.24 11.89 3.82
C GLY A 34 0.34 10.67 4.02
N TYR A 35 0.88 9.45 3.91
CA TYR A 35 0.17 8.20 4.13
C TYR A 35 0.75 7.40 5.29
N HIS A 36 -0.07 6.55 5.89
CA HIS A 36 0.33 5.60 6.92
C HIS A 36 0.21 4.17 6.39
N VAL A 37 1.14 3.30 6.78
CA VAL A 37 1.28 1.97 6.21
C VAL A 37 1.27 0.93 7.32
N ALA A 38 0.36 -0.02 7.27
CA ALA A 38 0.38 -1.22 8.09
C ALA A 38 1.03 -2.35 7.29
N CYS A 39 2.04 -3.00 7.85
CA CYS A 39 2.83 -4.03 7.20
C CYS A 39 2.86 -5.29 8.08
N TYR A 40 2.77 -6.46 7.47
CA TYR A 40 3.02 -7.73 8.16
C TYR A 40 3.64 -8.73 7.18
N SER A 41 4.34 -9.73 7.72
CA SER A 41 4.99 -10.79 6.95
C SER A 41 4.50 -12.16 7.38
N VAL A 42 4.51 -13.11 6.45
CA VAL A 42 4.08 -14.48 6.64
C VAL A 42 5.14 -15.43 6.07
N PRO A 43 5.47 -16.53 6.76
CA PRO A 43 6.32 -17.57 6.22
C PRO A 43 5.57 -18.35 5.13
N ALA A 44 6.33 -18.84 4.16
CA ALA A 44 5.90 -19.75 3.11
C ALA A 44 7.07 -20.71 2.77
N ASP A 45 6.79 -21.74 1.97
CA ASP A 45 7.78 -22.78 1.63
C ASP A 45 9.07 -22.21 0.99
N GLU A 46 8.97 -21.09 0.29
CA GLU A 46 10.07 -20.45 -0.45
C GLU A 46 10.70 -19.26 0.31
N GLY A 47 10.30 -19.01 1.55
CA GLY A 47 10.73 -17.87 2.36
C GLY A 47 9.57 -17.00 2.82
N PHE A 48 9.81 -15.71 3.04
CA PHE A 48 8.83 -14.80 3.64
C PHE A 48 8.22 -13.86 2.62
N PHE A 49 6.91 -13.68 2.71
CA PHE A 49 6.16 -12.69 1.96
C PHE A 49 5.65 -11.63 2.90
N ALA A 50 5.81 -10.36 2.53
CA ALA A 50 5.24 -9.23 3.25
C ALA A 50 4.12 -8.59 2.47
N TYR A 51 3.14 -8.10 3.21
CA TYR A 51 1.98 -7.39 2.73
C TYR A 51 1.91 -6.04 3.42
N ALA A 52 1.45 -5.03 2.68
CA ALA A 52 1.22 -3.70 3.22
C ALA A 52 -0.13 -3.14 2.79
N LYS A 53 -0.80 -2.47 3.71
CA LYS A 53 -2.02 -1.70 3.49
C LYS A 53 -1.73 -0.23 3.79
N VAL A 54 -2.14 0.66 2.89
CA VAL A 54 -1.86 2.10 2.99
C VAL A 54 -3.14 2.88 3.26
N TYR A 55 -3.04 3.88 4.12
CA TYR A 55 -4.14 4.67 4.65
C TYR A 55 -3.80 6.16 4.63
N THR A 56 -4.82 7.00 4.58
CA THR A 56 -4.69 8.47 4.68
C THR A 56 -4.70 8.97 6.12
N GLU A 57 -5.13 8.13 7.06
CA GLU A 57 -5.25 8.47 8.49
C GLU A 57 -4.27 7.64 9.34
N PRO A 58 -3.78 8.18 10.47
CA PRO A 58 -2.91 7.45 11.39
C PRO A 58 -3.53 6.14 11.87
N LEU A 59 -2.69 5.13 12.06
CA LEU A 59 -3.09 3.81 12.54
C LEU A 59 -2.58 3.60 13.97
N SER A 60 -3.41 3.01 14.81
CA SER A 60 -3.01 2.55 16.14
C SER A 60 -2.32 1.19 16.11
N CYS A 61 -2.60 0.35 15.11
CA CYS A 61 -1.98 -0.96 14.90
C CYS A 61 -2.07 -1.41 13.43
N VAL A 62 -1.39 -2.51 13.08
CA VAL A 62 -1.38 -3.04 11.70
C VAL A 62 -2.70 -3.68 11.27
N TRP A 63 -3.51 -4.09 12.25
CA TRP A 63 -4.80 -4.76 12.06
C TRP A 63 -5.96 -3.78 11.94
N ASN A 64 -5.68 -2.48 11.85
CA ASN A 64 -6.70 -1.45 11.74
C ASN A 64 -7.59 -1.70 10.50
N THR A 65 -8.90 -1.56 10.69
CA THR A 65 -9.95 -1.95 9.71
C THR A 65 -10.45 -0.87 8.73
N PRO A 66 -9.90 0.37 8.62
CA PRO A 66 -10.38 1.29 7.60
C PRO A 66 -10.14 0.73 6.19
N SER A 67 -10.86 1.27 5.21
CA SER A 67 -10.62 0.91 3.81
C SER A 67 -9.26 1.48 3.34
N PRO A 68 -8.28 0.64 2.98
CA PRO A 68 -6.98 1.13 2.56
C PRO A 68 -7.05 1.71 1.15
N VAL A 69 -6.33 2.80 0.91
CA VAL A 69 -6.21 3.45 -0.39
C VAL A 69 -5.28 2.71 -1.36
N ALA A 70 -4.46 1.79 -0.85
CA ALA A 70 -3.62 0.89 -1.65
C ALA A 70 -3.20 -0.35 -0.85
N LYS A 71 -2.89 -1.42 -1.58
CA LYS A 71 -2.35 -2.67 -1.03
C LYS A 71 -1.10 -3.05 -1.82
N TYR A 72 -0.10 -3.58 -1.14
CA TYR A 72 1.16 -4.02 -1.73
C TYR A 72 1.56 -5.38 -1.18
N ALA A 73 2.33 -6.11 -1.97
CA ALA A 73 2.99 -7.34 -1.56
C ALA A 73 4.43 -7.34 -2.09
N ALA A 74 5.32 -7.98 -1.34
CA ALA A 74 6.70 -8.22 -1.71
C ALA A 74 7.15 -9.58 -1.16
N GLY A 75 7.88 -10.35 -1.95
CA GLY A 75 8.39 -11.67 -1.57
C GLY A 75 8.63 -12.55 -2.79
N PRO A 76 9.31 -13.69 -2.62
CA PRO A 76 9.85 -14.19 -1.34
C PRO A 76 11.16 -13.50 -0.91
N PHE A 77 11.42 -13.46 0.41
CA PHE A 77 12.69 -13.00 1.03
C PHE A 77 13.18 -13.97 2.11
N ALA A 78 14.44 -13.83 2.51
CA ALA A 78 15.07 -14.74 3.48
C ALA A 78 14.53 -14.61 4.91
N THR A 79 14.03 -13.43 5.30
CA THR A 79 13.41 -13.17 6.61
C THR A 79 12.20 -12.23 6.43
N GLY A 80 11.25 -12.27 7.37
CA GLY A 80 10.10 -11.37 7.34
C GLY A 80 10.48 -9.92 7.54
N ASP A 81 11.51 -9.60 8.33
CA ASP A 81 12.02 -8.23 8.42
C ASP A 81 12.50 -7.70 7.06
N LEU A 82 13.24 -8.50 6.28
CA LEU A 82 13.64 -8.12 4.92
C LEU A 82 12.43 -7.97 3.99
N ALA A 83 11.42 -8.83 4.15
CA ALA A 83 10.18 -8.71 3.40
C ALA A 83 9.44 -7.41 3.74
N ILE A 84 9.36 -7.04 5.03
CA ILE A 84 8.76 -5.80 5.52
C ILE A 84 9.51 -4.59 4.95
N GLU A 85 10.84 -4.59 5.02
CA GLU A 85 11.64 -3.51 4.43
C GLU A 85 11.38 -3.36 2.92
N ALA A 86 11.35 -4.48 2.18
CA ALA A 86 11.09 -4.47 0.76
C ALA A 86 9.68 -3.95 0.41
N VAL A 87 8.64 -4.36 1.15
CA VAL A 87 7.28 -3.87 0.89
C VAL A 87 7.14 -2.39 1.26
N VAL A 88 7.83 -1.93 2.30
CA VAL A 88 7.86 -0.50 2.70
C VAL A 88 8.56 0.34 1.64
N GLN A 89 9.72 -0.10 1.11
CA GLN A 89 10.40 0.59 0.02
C GLN A 89 9.53 0.67 -1.24
N LYS A 90 8.82 -0.41 -1.57
CA LYS A 90 7.86 -0.43 -2.68
C LYS A 90 6.72 0.56 -2.48
N CYS A 91 6.17 0.65 -1.26
CA CYS A 91 5.18 1.67 -0.89
C CYS A 91 5.73 3.08 -1.08
N ASP A 92 6.91 3.38 -0.52
CA ASP A 92 7.53 4.71 -0.60
C ASP A 92 7.69 5.16 -2.05
N LEU A 93 8.23 4.30 -2.91
CA LEU A 93 8.42 4.59 -4.33
C LEU A 93 7.10 4.91 -5.05
N ASP A 94 6.06 4.09 -4.87
CA ASP A 94 4.77 4.32 -5.55
C ASP A 94 4.06 5.58 -5.02
N LEU A 95 4.05 5.77 -3.69
CA LEU A 95 3.42 6.93 -3.06
C LEU A 95 4.11 8.23 -3.47
N ARG A 96 5.44 8.24 -3.57
CA ARG A 96 6.20 9.37 -4.12
C ARG A 96 5.75 9.72 -5.53
N GLN A 97 5.54 8.72 -6.39
CA GLN A 97 5.07 8.92 -7.76
C GLN A 97 3.64 9.45 -7.81
N ARG A 98 2.75 9.00 -6.92
CA ARG A 98 1.37 9.52 -6.82
C ARG A 98 1.36 11.00 -6.47
N VAL A 99 2.12 11.40 -5.45
CA VAL A 99 2.25 12.81 -5.05
C VAL A 99 2.83 13.66 -6.19
N SER A 100 3.84 13.15 -6.90
CA SER A 100 4.42 13.84 -8.05
C SER A 100 3.40 14.07 -9.18
N LYS A 101 2.60 13.04 -9.51
CA LYS A 101 1.53 13.14 -10.51
C LYS A 101 0.44 14.15 -10.11
N ALA A 102 -0.01 14.11 -8.85
CA ALA A 102 -0.98 15.06 -8.31
C ALA A 102 -0.45 16.50 -8.39
N ASN A 103 0.79 16.73 -7.97
CA ASN A 103 1.45 18.04 -8.05
C ASN A 103 1.57 18.55 -9.50
N ARG A 104 1.90 17.67 -10.45
CA ARG A 104 1.97 18.03 -11.87
C ARG A 104 0.61 18.46 -12.41
N LEU A 105 -0.45 17.71 -12.07
CA LEU A 105 -1.83 18.04 -12.46
C LEU A 105 -2.26 19.39 -11.88
N MET A 106 -2.04 19.62 -10.58
CA MET A 106 -2.39 20.88 -9.92
C MET A 106 -1.70 22.08 -10.54
N ARG A 107 -0.41 21.96 -10.88
CA ARG A 107 0.33 23.02 -11.60
C ARG A 107 -0.24 23.28 -13.00
N TRP A 108 -0.68 22.24 -13.69
CA TRP A 108 -1.31 22.40 -15.01
C TRP A 108 -2.67 23.10 -14.89
N LEU A 109 -3.52 22.68 -13.96
CA LEU A 109 -4.82 23.31 -13.70
C LEU A 109 -4.69 24.79 -13.31
N ALA A 110 -3.73 25.12 -12.44
CA ALA A 110 -3.46 26.50 -12.03
C ALA A 110 -3.00 27.40 -13.19
N ARG A 111 -2.35 26.83 -14.22
CA ARG A 111 -1.95 27.54 -15.45
C ARG A 111 -3.11 27.67 -16.43
N ALA A 112 -3.91 26.61 -16.60
CA ALA A 112 -5.05 26.59 -17.50
C ALA A 112 -6.20 27.51 -17.02
N GLY A 113 -6.39 27.64 -15.71
CA GLY A 113 -7.37 28.55 -15.12
C GLY A 113 -6.99 30.04 -15.22
N ARG A 114 -5.73 30.37 -15.54
CA ARG A 114 -5.31 31.72 -15.91
C ARG A 114 -5.42 31.86 -17.44
N GLY A 115 -6.65 31.98 -17.93
CA GLY A 115 -6.88 32.39 -19.32
C GLY A 115 -6.21 33.76 -19.60
N PRO A 116 -5.87 34.08 -20.86
CA PRO A 116 -5.24 35.36 -21.18
C PRO A 116 -6.17 36.49 -20.72
N ALA A 117 -5.63 37.43 -19.95
CA ALA A 117 -6.31 38.68 -19.64
C ALA A 117 -6.71 39.31 -20.97
N ARG A 118 -8.01 39.34 -21.25
CA ARG A 118 -8.55 40.05 -22.41
C ARG A 118 -8.32 41.54 -22.16
N SER A 119 -7.25 42.04 -22.74
CA SER A 119 -6.97 43.47 -22.97
C SER A 119 -7.92 44.03 -24.02
#